data_AF-A0AAE1C7D7-F1
#
_entry.id   AF-A0AAE1C7D7-F1
#
_cell.length_a   1.000
_cell.length_b   1.000
_cell.length_c   1.000
_cell.angle_alpha   90.00
_cell.angle_beta   90.00
_cell.angle_gamma   90.00
#
_symmetry.space_group_name_H-M   'P 1'
#
loop_
_entity.id
_entity.type
_entity.pdbx_description
1 polymer ?
#
loop_
_entity_poly.entity_id
_entity_poly.type
_entity_poly.pdbx_seq_one_letter_code
_entity_poly.pdbx_strand_id
1 'polypeptide(L)'
;MHPVHLLTRLLASSAALALAVPVQPDMAPSAKLVARDSPFADLDLPADFWGAMDNYCRNGVSSKRRSVPRHLSQRGSPPAGYLYVSPGTSVRDYESTTTYGAYTDALVTCMGVVIVGDTTDGDATSKHMAHFYADANALDALWGTVASEVSAQGLANLRGWISLADRAAVPSDLDTGLMLDVENKMKDLVAGLTGQPATVRYHNMFDASEGVEDVGSMQYNNADKSVLIDGVVVEFGT
;
A
#
# COMPACT_ATOMS: atom_id res chain seq x y z
N MET A 1 -23.63 28.29 -79.22
CA MET A 1 -23.95 26.85 -79.11
C MET A 1 -22.66 26.05 -79.20
N HIS A 2 -22.07 25.69 -78.05
CA HIS A 2 -20.97 24.73 -77.89
C HIS A 2 -21.19 24.08 -76.51
N PRO A 3 -21.20 22.74 -76.38
CA PRO A 3 -21.25 22.08 -75.08
C PRO A 3 -19.82 21.80 -74.60
N VAL A 4 -19.50 22.18 -73.36
CA VAL A 4 -18.30 21.74 -72.66
C VAL A 4 -18.70 20.60 -71.73
N HIS A 5 -18.08 19.45 -71.96
CA HIS A 5 -18.12 18.26 -71.11
C HIS A 5 -17.68 18.59 -69.67
N LEU A 6 -18.51 18.22 -68.68
CA LEU A 6 -18.07 18.13 -67.29
C LEU A 6 -18.15 16.67 -66.83
N LEU A 7 -16.97 16.05 -66.77
CA LEU A 7 -16.69 14.81 -66.03
C LEU A 7 -17.05 15.03 -64.56
N THR A 8 -18.00 14.25 -64.03
CA THR A 8 -18.18 14.13 -62.58
C THR A 8 -17.57 12.82 -62.14
N ARG A 9 -16.43 12.89 -61.44
CA ARG A 9 -15.77 11.75 -60.81
C ARG A 9 -16.60 11.28 -59.62
N LEU A 10 -16.98 10.00 -59.60
CA LEU A 10 -17.41 9.33 -58.38
C LEU A 10 -16.25 9.29 -57.39
N LEU A 11 -16.41 9.93 -56.23
CA LEU A 11 -15.61 9.66 -55.04
C LEU A 11 -16.35 8.58 -54.24
N ALA A 12 -15.76 7.38 -54.18
CA ALA A 12 -16.17 6.34 -53.26
C ALA A 12 -15.90 6.82 -51.83
N SER A 13 -16.96 7.06 -51.05
CA SER A 13 -16.85 7.24 -49.61
C SER A 13 -16.73 5.87 -48.96
N SER A 14 -15.54 5.57 -48.42
CA SER A 14 -15.35 4.46 -47.50
C SER A 14 -16.01 4.82 -46.17
N ALA A 15 -17.24 4.36 -45.95
CA ALA A 15 -17.85 4.35 -44.63
C ALA A 15 -17.20 3.23 -43.80
N ALA A 16 -16.18 3.56 -43.02
CA ALA A 16 -15.70 2.70 -41.94
C ALA A 16 -16.75 2.76 -40.82
N LEU A 17 -17.63 1.76 -40.77
CA LEU A 17 -18.49 1.50 -39.63
C LEU A 17 -17.58 1.01 -38.48
N ALA A 18 -17.05 1.93 -37.68
CA ALA A 18 -16.49 1.58 -36.39
C ALA A 18 -17.65 1.15 -35.49
N LEU A 19 -17.82 -0.17 -35.32
CA LEU A 19 -18.65 -0.72 -34.26
C LEU A 19 -18.10 -0.20 -32.93
N ALA A 20 -18.79 0.79 -32.36
CA ALA A 20 -18.60 1.16 -30.97
C ALA A 20 -19.02 -0.05 -30.13
N VAL A 21 -18.04 -0.88 -29.75
CA VAL A 21 -18.22 -1.83 -28.67
C VAL A 21 -18.45 -0.98 -27.42
N PRO A 22 -19.62 -1.06 -26.76
CA PRO A 22 -19.76 -0.40 -25.48
C PRO A 22 -18.71 -1.00 -24.56
N VAL A 23 -17.74 -0.19 -24.14
CA VAL A 23 -16.90 -0.49 -22.99
C VAL A 23 -17.88 -0.61 -21.83
N GLN A 24 -18.20 -1.84 -21.43
CA GLN A 24 -18.87 -2.04 -20.16
C GLN A 24 -17.97 -1.39 -19.10
N PRO A 25 -18.50 -0.57 -18.18
CA PRO A 25 -17.72 -0.23 -17.01
C PRO A 25 -17.29 -1.57 -16.41
N ASP A 26 -15.98 -1.76 -16.23
CA ASP A 26 -15.45 -2.89 -15.48
C ASP A 26 -16.30 -2.97 -14.22
N MET A 27 -17.13 -4.00 -14.14
CA MET A 27 -17.74 -4.35 -12.87
C MET A 27 -16.54 -4.69 -12.00
N ALA A 28 -16.13 -3.74 -11.17
CA ALA A 28 -15.21 -3.96 -10.07
C ALA A 28 -15.54 -5.34 -9.51
N PRO A 29 -14.58 -6.28 -9.43
CA PRO A 29 -14.88 -7.65 -9.09
C PRO A 29 -15.69 -7.64 -7.79
N SER A 30 -16.99 -7.85 -7.90
CA SER A 30 -17.91 -8.04 -6.77
C SER A 30 -17.74 -9.48 -6.29
N ALA A 31 -16.51 -9.87 -6.02
CA ALA A 31 -16.19 -10.75 -4.92
C ALA A 31 -15.84 -9.76 -3.81
N LYS A 32 -16.61 -9.63 -2.72
CA LYS A 32 -16.32 -10.47 -1.55
C LYS A 32 -14.92 -11.08 -1.68
N LEU A 33 -13.88 -10.25 -1.67
CA LEU A 33 -12.57 -10.67 -1.22
C LEU A 33 -12.80 -11.04 0.22
N VAL A 34 -13.19 -12.30 0.37
CA VAL A 34 -13.30 -13.00 1.61
C VAL A 34 -12.02 -12.63 2.32
N ALA A 35 -12.15 -11.84 3.39
CA ALA A 35 -11.24 -11.95 4.50
C ALA A 35 -11.13 -13.46 4.74
N ARG A 36 -10.17 -14.13 4.12
CA ARG A 36 -9.75 -15.44 4.61
C ARG A 36 -9.44 -15.14 6.06
N ASP A 37 -10.02 -15.89 6.98
CA ASP A 37 -10.08 -15.43 8.37
C ASP A 37 -8.68 -15.22 8.98
N SER A 38 -7.61 -15.70 8.32
CA SER A 38 -6.22 -15.56 8.76
C SER A 38 -5.17 -15.71 7.63
N PRO A 39 -5.04 -14.78 6.65
CA PRO A 39 -4.18 -14.97 5.48
C PRO A 39 -2.67 -15.12 5.77
N PHE A 40 -2.17 -14.61 6.89
CA PHE A 40 -0.77 -14.71 7.31
C PHE A 40 -0.54 -15.91 8.22
N ALA A 41 -1.48 -16.27 9.11
CA ALA A 41 -1.39 -17.54 9.83
C ALA A 41 -1.43 -18.75 8.89
N ASP A 42 -2.17 -18.65 7.78
CA ASP A 42 -2.25 -19.67 6.71
C ASP A 42 -0.89 -19.94 6.02
N LEU A 43 0.11 -19.07 6.18
CA LEU A 43 1.46 -19.33 5.69
C LEU A 43 2.17 -20.43 6.49
N ASP A 44 1.68 -20.76 7.69
CA ASP A 44 2.24 -21.79 8.59
C ASP A 44 3.76 -21.65 8.81
N LEU A 45 4.23 -20.39 8.88
CA LEU A 45 5.65 -20.11 9.07
C LEU A 45 6.07 -20.42 10.53
N PRO A 46 7.33 -20.82 10.74
CA PRO A 46 7.83 -21.15 12.08
C PRO A 46 7.62 -20.04 13.12
N ALA A 47 7.30 -20.43 14.35
CA ALA A 47 7.06 -19.48 15.44
C ALA A 47 8.30 -18.65 15.82
N ASP A 48 9.50 -19.21 15.64
CA ASP A 48 10.77 -18.51 15.85
C ASP A 48 11.03 -17.47 14.74
N PHE A 49 10.62 -17.74 13.51
CA PHE A 49 10.61 -16.74 12.44
C PHE A 49 9.69 -15.55 12.79
N TRP A 50 8.44 -15.81 13.18
CA TRP A 50 7.53 -14.74 13.60
C TRP A 50 8.04 -13.99 14.83
N GLY A 51 8.62 -14.70 15.80
CA GLY A 51 9.25 -14.09 16.97
C GLY A 51 10.43 -13.17 16.61
N ALA A 52 11.23 -13.54 15.61
CA ALA A 52 12.32 -12.70 15.12
C ALA A 52 11.79 -11.46 14.40
N MET A 53 10.84 -11.64 13.46
CA MET A 53 10.18 -10.54 12.74
C MET A 53 9.52 -9.55 13.72
N ASP A 54 8.72 -10.02 14.67
CA ASP A 54 8.05 -9.18 15.65
C ASP A 54 9.03 -8.47 16.57
N ASN A 55 10.14 -9.11 16.96
CA ASN A 55 11.18 -8.48 17.77
C ASN A 55 11.84 -7.28 17.07
N TYR A 56 12.09 -7.37 15.76
CA TYR A 56 12.58 -6.22 14.99
C TYR A 56 11.51 -5.14 14.80
N CYS A 57 10.23 -5.52 14.78
CA CYS A 57 9.11 -4.59 14.58
C CYS A 57 8.71 -3.84 15.88
N ARG A 58 8.63 -4.53 17.02
CA ARG A 58 8.12 -4.00 18.29
C ARG A 58 9.15 -3.36 19.21
N ASN A 59 10.44 -3.46 18.88
CA ASN A 59 11.59 -3.20 19.76
C ASN A 59 11.94 -4.36 20.69
N GLY A 60 12.81 -5.26 20.23
CA GLY A 60 13.93 -5.79 21.03
C GLY A 60 13.65 -6.16 22.49
N VAL A 61 12.62 -6.94 22.82
CA VAL A 61 12.37 -7.37 24.22
C VAL A 61 13.05 -8.72 24.54
N SER A 62 13.74 -9.38 23.58
CA SER A 62 14.52 -10.58 23.90
C SER A 62 15.97 -10.24 24.29
N SER A 63 16.27 -10.55 25.56
CA SER A 63 17.43 -10.18 26.36
C SER A 63 18.78 -10.78 25.95
N LYS A 64 19.00 -11.12 24.68
CA LYS A 64 20.28 -11.70 24.19
C LYS A 64 20.95 -10.96 23.04
N ARG A 65 20.28 -10.00 22.38
CA ARG A 65 20.84 -9.28 21.24
C ARG A 65 20.86 -7.78 21.48
N ARG A 66 21.98 -7.32 22.05
CA ARG A 66 22.38 -5.91 22.14
C ARG A 66 22.69 -5.40 20.73
N SER A 67 21.70 -5.23 19.86
CA SER A 67 21.90 -4.69 18.51
C SER A 67 20.64 -4.19 17.82
N VAL A 68 19.60 -3.80 18.57
CA VAL A 68 18.56 -2.89 18.05
C VAL A 68 18.84 -1.55 18.73
N PRO A 69 19.33 -0.54 17.99
CA PRO A 69 19.78 0.70 18.61
C PRO A 69 18.67 1.44 19.36
N ARG A 70 19.04 2.13 20.45
CA ARG A 70 18.12 2.77 21.40
C ARG A 70 17.14 3.76 20.76
N HIS A 71 17.46 4.34 19.63
CA HIS A 71 16.62 5.35 18.97
C HIS A 71 15.42 4.77 18.20
N LEU A 72 15.34 3.46 17.92
CA LEU A 72 14.08 2.82 17.49
C LEU A 72 12.99 2.88 18.59
N SER A 73 13.39 3.04 19.86
CA SER A 73 12.45 3.31 20.96
C SER A 73 12.03 4.78 21.06
N GLN A 74 12.72 5.68 20.35
CA GLN A 74 12.32 7.07 20.17
C GLN A 74 11.68 7.20 18.79
N ARG A 75 10.43 6.74 18.68
CA ARG A 75 9.56 7.05 17.53
C ARG A 75 9.67 8.54 17.26
N GLY A 76 9.94 8.90 16.01
CA GLY A 76 10.00 10.29 15.60
C GLY A 76 8.69 10.98 15.96
N SER A 77 8.75 12.24 16.37
CA SER A 77 7.52 13.01 16.40
C SER A 77 7.02 13.10 14.96
N PRO A 78 5.72 12.81 14.70
CA PRO A 78 5.18 12.99 13.35
C PRO A 78 5.47 14.41 12.88
N PRO A 79 5.75 14.64 11.58
CA PRO A 79 5.85 15.98 11.04
C PRO A 79 4.62 16.80 11.48
N ALA A 80 4.84 18.07 11.85
CA ALA A 80 3.78 18.90 12.41
C ALA A 80 2.56 18.93 11.48
N GLY A 81 1.36 18.70 12.03
CA GLY A 81 0.09 18.70 11.28
C GLY A 81 -0.29 17.39 10.59
N TYR A 82 0.50 16.33 10.76
CA TYR A 82 0.16 14.95 10.38
C TYR A 82 -0.48 14.18 11.55
N LEU A 83 -1.42 13.28 11.24
CA LEU A 83 -1.90 12.26 12.17
C LEU A 83 -0.91 11.10 12.20
N TYR A 84 -0.42 10.80 13.40
CA TYR A 84 0.41 9.63 13.61
C TYR A 84 -0.42 8.34 13.60
N VAL A 85 -0.02 7.37 12.77
CA VAL A 85 -0.59 6.03 12.72
C VAL A 85 0.27 5.12 13.55
N SER A 86 -0.26 4.70 14.69
CA SER A 86 0.48 3.86 15.63
C SER A 86 0.57 2.41 15.12
N PRO A 87 1.60 1.66 15.51
CA PRO A 87 1.68 0.24 15.21
C PRO A 87 0.45 -0.54 15.68
N GLY A 88 0.01 -1.50 14.86
CA GLY A 88 -1.18 -2.29 15.11
C GLY A 88 -2.49 -1.52 14.91
N THR A 89 -2.44 -0.33 14.30
CA THR A 89 -3.63 0.50 14.04
C THR A 89 -3.71 0.92 12.58
N SER A 90 -4.91 1.32 12.18
CA SER A 90 -5.18 1.99 10.92
C SER A 90 -5.99 3.26 11.19
N VAL A 91 -5.86 4.21 10.28
CA VAL A 91 -6.65 5.44 10.25
C VAL A 91 -7.22 5.64 8.86
N ARG A 92 -8.39 6.26 8.79
CA ARG A 92 -9.04 6.61 7.53
C ARG A 92 -9.53 8.04 7.50
N ASP A 93 -9.75 8.56 6.29
CA ASP A 93 -10.39 9.86 6.00
C ASP A 93 -9.84 11.03 6.84
N TYR A 94 -8.54 10.97 7.10
CA TYR A 94 -7.82 11.88 8.00
C TYR A 94 -7.66 13.29 7.43
N GLU A 95 -8.18 13.60 6.24
CA GLU A 95 -8.35 14.96 5.74
C GLU A 95 -9.32 15.80 6.56
N SER A 96 -10.31 15.15 7.18
CA SER A 96 -11.28 15.83 8.05
C SER A 96 -10.70 16.18 9.42
N THR A 97 -9.60 15.52 9.82
CA THR A 97 -9.03 15.60 11.17
C THR A 97 -7.61 16.16 11.21
N THR A 98 -6.98 16.39 10.06
CA THR A 98 -5.58 16.84 9.95
C THR A 98 -5.40 17.89 8.88
N THR A 99 -4.37 18.72 9.04
CA THR A 99 -4.02 19.70 8.01
C THR A 99 -3.28 19.05 6.83
N TYR A 100 -2.42 18.06 7.09
CA TYR A 100 -1.47 17.60 6.07
C TYR A 100 -1.53 16.12 5.72
N GLY A 101 -2.13 15.26 6.54
CA GLY A 101 -2.31 13.85 6.18
C GLY A 101 -1.98 12.89 7.31
N ALA A 102 -1.52 11.70 6.95
CA ALA A 102 -1.14 10.64 7.88
C ALA A 102 0.34 10.28 7.74
N TYR A 103 0.93 9.86 8.84
CA TYR A 103 2.34 9.51 8.93
C TYR A 103 2.54 8.32 9.87
N THR A 104 3.43 7.41 9.50
CA THR A 104 3.95 6.34 10.36
C THR A 104 5.46 6.20 10.18
N ASP A 105 6.12 5.64 11.18
CA ASP A 105 7.56 5.44 11.22
C ASP A 105 7.93 4.06 11.79
N ALA A 106 9.24 3.82 11.93
CA ALA A 106 9.82 2.62 12.52
C ALA A 106 9.35 1.32 11.84
N LEU A 107 9.16 1.34 10.53
CA LEU A 107 8.69 0.20 9.74
C LEU A 107 9.77 -0.88 9.53
N VAL A 108 10.69 -1.13 10.48
CA VAL A 108 11.88 -1.99 10.31
C VAL A 108 11.55 -3.33 9.66
N THR A 109 10.82 -4.20 10.37
CA THR A 109 10.15 -5.39 9.81
C THR A 109 8.62 -5.25 9.81
N CYS A 110 8.10 -4.21 10.46
CA CYS A 110 6.70 -3.84 10.35
C CYS A 110 6.38 -3.47 8.89
N MET A 111 5.10 -3.48 8.53
CA MET A 111 4.67 -3.13 7.17
C MET A 111 3.77 -1.91 7.22
N GLY A 112 4.03 -0.94 6.33
CA GLY A 112 3.16 0.20 6.11
C GLY A 112 2.33 -0.03 4.87
N VAL A 113 1.02 0.23 4.93
CA VAL A 113 0.14 0.19 3.75
C VAL A 113 -0.65 1.48 3.67
N VAL A 114 -0.72 2.05 2.47
CA VAL A 114 -1.67 3.12 2.13
C VAL A 114 -2.58 2.63 1.02
N ILE A 115 -3.89 2.86 1.17
CA ILE A 115 -4.90 2.61 0.15
C ILE A 115 -5.68 3.90 -0.08
N VAL A 116 -5.84 4.29 -1.35
CA VAL A 116 -6.60 5.47 -1.76
C VAL A 116 -7.64 5.06 -2.79
N GLY A 117 -8.87 5.53 -2.65
CA GLY A 117 -9.94 5.28 -3.60
C GLY A 117 -10.84 6.49 -3.80
N ASP A 118 -11.51 6.52 -4.94
CA ASP A 118 -12.46 7.56 -5.28
C ASP A 118 -13.82 7.21 -4.68
N THR A 119 -14.45 8.17 -4.02
CA THR A 119 -15.83 8.04 -3.54
C THR A 119 -16.80 8.28 -4.69
N THR A 120 -18.06 7.86 -4.52
CA THR A 120 -19.12 8.06 -5.51
C THR A 120 -19.46 9.54 -5.77
N ASP A 121 -19.00 10.45 -4.91
CA ASP A 121 -19.34 11.88 -4.96
C ASP A 121 -18.40 12.70 -5.88
N GLY A 122 -17.62 12.02 -6.73
CA GLY A 122 -16.91 12.60 -7.88
C GLY A 122 -15.64 13.38 -7.55
N ASP A 123 -15.59 14.07 -6.41
CA ASP A 123 -14.45 14.92 -6.01
C ASP A 123 -13.77 14.47 -4.70
N ALA A 124 -14.41 13.58 -3.93
CA ALA A 124 -13.87 13.11 -2.65
C ALA A 124 -13.13 11.77 -2.81
N THR A 125 -12.00 11.65 -2.11
CA THR A 125 -11.16 10.44 -2.08
C THR A 125 -11.07 9.91 -0.64
N SER A 126 -11.38 8.64 -0.43
CA SER A 126 -11.10 7.99 0.85
C SER A 126 -9.65 7.51 0.88
N LYS A 127 -9.06 7.60 2.07
CA LYS A 127 -7.65 7.30 2.31
C LYS A 127 -7.54 6.45 3.55
N HIS A 128 -6.75 5.39 3.46
CA HIS A 128 -6.45 4.51 4.57
C HIS A 128 -4.94 4.42 4.71
N MET A 129 -4.44 4.56 5.92
CA MET A 129 -3.06 4.24 6.27
C MET A 129 -3.07 3.27 7.44
N ALA A 130 -2.26 2.23 7.34
CA ALA A 130 -2.14 1.19 8.37
C ALA A 130 -0.68 0.85 8.64
N HIS A 131 -0.39 0.58 9.91
CA HIS A 131 0.90 0.09 10.38
C HIS A 131 0.71 -1.30 10.97
N PHE A 132 1.21 -2.32 10.29
CA PHE A 132 1.08 -3.70 10.70
C PHE A 132 2.28 -4.17 11.53
N TYR A 133 2.00 -4.81 12.67
CA TYR A 133 3.02 -5.56 13.39
C TYR A 133 3.48 -6.77 12.56
N ALA A 134 4.74 -7.19 12.70
CA ALA A 134 5.29 -8.33 11.98
C ALA A 134 5.05 -9.66 12.72
N ASP A 135 3.78 -9.91 13.06
CA ASP A 135 3.27 -11.12 13.73
C ASP A 135 2.02 -11.60 12.99
N ALA A 136 1.89 -12.91 12.74
CA ALA A 136 0.80 -13.46 11.94
C ALA A 136 -0.59 -13.05 12.44
N ASN A 137 -0.85 -13.19 13.75
CA ASN A 137 -2.16 -12.91 14.31
C ASN A 137 -2.47 -11.41 14.29
N ALA A 138 -1.48 -10.57 14.59
CA ALA A 138 -1.62 -9.12 14.52
C ALA A 138 -1.85 -8.62 13.09
N LEU A 139 -1.15 -9.23 12.10
CA LEU A 139 -1.36 -8.97 10.69
C LEU A 139 -2.79 -9.31 10.27
N ASP A 140 -3.24 -10.51 10.59
CA ASP A 140 -4.56 -11.01 10.23
C ASP A 140 -5.67 -10.14 10.81
N ALA A 141 -5.57 -9.78 12.09
CA ALA A 141 -6.56 -8.94 12.76
C ALA A 141 -6.66 -7.53 12.14
N LEU A 142 -5.52 -6.87 11.91
CA LEU A 142 -5.52 -5.53 11.34
C LEU A 142 -5.92 -5.56 9.86
N TRP A 143 -5.51 -6.58 9.10
CA TRP A 143 -5.89 -6.73 7.70
C TRP A 143 -7.39 -6.94 7.55
N GLY A 144 -7.99 -7.81 8.39
CA GLY A 144 -9.43 -8.01 8.42
C GLY A 144 -10.20 -6.69 8.64
N THR A 145 -9.68 -5.82 9.50
CA THR A 145 -10.25 -4.48 9.72
C THR A 145 -10.09 -3.61 8.48
N VAL A 146 -8.88 -3.43 7.95
CA VAL A 146 -8.62 -2.60 6.77
C VAL A 146 -9.45 -3.06 5.56
N ALA A 147 -9.44 -4.35 5.25
CA ALA A 147 -10.18 -4.91 4.13
C ALA A 147 -11.70 -4.71 4.29
N SER A 148 -12.23 -4.90 5.50
CA SER A 148 -13.65 -4.65 5.79
C SER A 148 -14.00 -3.17 5.60
N GLU A 149 -13.16 -2.26 6.09
CA GLU A 149 -13.43 -0.81 6.01
C GLU A 149 -13.33 -0.26 4.60
N VAL A 150 -12.34 -0.70 3.81
CA VAL A 150 -12.21 -0.32 2.40
C VAL A 150 -13.39 -0.88 1.59
N SER A 151 -13.74 -2.15 1.80
CA SER A 151 -14.85 -2.79 1.07
C SER A 151 -16.20 -2.15 1.38
N ALA A 152 -16.44 -1.76 2.64
CA ALA A 152 -17.71 -1.16 3.07
C ALA A 152 -17.99 0.20 2.43
N GLN A 153 -16.96 0.89 1.92
CA GLN A 153 -17.09 2.23 1.35
C GLN A 153 -17.44 2.25 -0.13
N GLY A 154 -17.40 1.10 -0.82
CA GLY A 154 -17.77 1.02 -2.24
C GLY A 154 -16.91 1.92 -3.14
N LEU A 155 -15.63 2.08 -2.80
CA LEU A 155 -14.69 2.96 -3.49
C LEU A 155 -14.36 2.43 -4.90
N ALA A 156 -14.14 3.36 -5.84
CA ALA A 156 -13.62 3.07 -7.17
C ALA A 156 -12.13 3.43 -7.28
N ASN A 157 -11.47 2.98 -8.34
CA ASN A 157 -10.09 3.36 -8.70
C ASN A 157 -9.08 3.18 -7.54
N LEU A 158 -9.23 2.11 -6.77
CA LEU A 158 -8.43 1.81 -5.59
C LEU A 158 -6.95 1.64 -5.96
N ARG A 159 -6.06 2.41 -5.32
CA ARG A 159 -4.61 2.35 -5.48
C ARG A 159 -3.96 2.00 -4.15
N GLY A 160 -2.92 1.18 -4.19
CA GLY A 160 -2.22 0.67 -3.00
C GLY A 160 -0.72 0.93 -3.06
N TRP A 161 -0.15 1.31 -1.92
CA TRP A 161 1.28 1.44 -1.69
C TRP A 161 1.70 0.62 -0.48
N ILE A 162 2.88 0.01 -0.54
CA ILE A 162 3.42 -0.80 0.56
C ILE A 162 4.87 -0.40 0.83
N SER A 163 5.18 -0.19 2.10
CA SER A 163 6.56 -0.09 2.62
C SER A 163 6.94 -1.43 3.25
N LEU A 164 8.02 -2.03 2.74
CA LEU A 164 8.52 -3.35 3.15
C LEU A 164 10.02 -3.32 3.45
N ALA A 165 10.46 -4.20 4.35
CA ALA A 165 11.88 -4.41 4.60
C ALA A 165 12.62 -4.93 3.37
N ASP A 166 13.79 -4.36 3.06
CA ASP A 166 14.66 -4.85 2.00
C ASP A 166 15.35 -6.17 2.41
N ARG A 167 14.96 -7.26 1.76
CA ARG A 167 15.51 -8.61 1.99
C ARG A 167 16.98 -8.75 1.61
N ALA A 168 17.54 -7.84 0.82
CA ALA A 168 18.97 -7.82 0.48
C ALA A 168 19.86 -7.32 1.65
N ALA A 169 19.27 -6.63 2.63
CA ALA A 169 19.97 -5.97 3.72
C ALA A 169 19.34 -6.32 5.08
N VAL A 170 19.22 -7.63 5.38
CA VAL A 170 18.63 -8.11 6.63
C VAL A 170 19.66 -8.74 7.58
N PRO A 171 19.42 -8.68 8.91
CA PRO A 171 20.17 -9.46 9.89
C PRO A 171 20.18 -10.96 9.57
N SER A 172 21.28 -11.64 9.87
CA SER A 172 21.49 -13.05 9.49
C SER A 172 20.59 -14.06 10.19
N ASP A 173 19.87 -13.64 11.23
CA ASP A 173 18.85 -14.44 11.92
C ASP A 173 17.45 -14.33 11.29
N LEU A 174 17.27 -13.48 10.29
CA LEU A 174 16.05 -13.46 9.50
C LEU A 174 16.21 -14.30 8.24
N ASP A 175 15.25 -15.18 8.01
CA ASP A 175 15.20 -16.01 6.82
C ASP A 175 14.58 -15.23 5.65
N THR A 176 15.40 -14.88 4.66
CA THR A 176 15.00 -14.08 3.51
C THR A 176 14.00 -14.79 2.59
N GLY A 177 13.95 -16.13 2.62
CA GLY A 177 12.96 -16.93 1.91
C GLY A 177 11.60 -16.81 2.57
N LEU A 178 11.53 -16.98 3.89
CA LEU A 178 10.27 -16.84 4.63
C LEU A 178 9.76 -15.38 4.62
N MET A 179 10.66 -14.40 4.66
CA MET A 179 10.28 -12.99 4.47
C MET A 179 9.63 -12.73 3.10
N LEU A 180 10.07 -13.43 2.04
CA LEU A 180 9.47 -13.33 0.71
C LEU A 180 8.02 -13.83 0.73
N ASP A 181 7.73 -14.89 1.45
CA ASP A 181 6.38 -15.44 1.55
C ASP A 181 5.42 -14.44 2.21
N VAL A 182 5.87 -13.75 3.27
CA VAL A 182 5.11 -12.67 3.92
C VAL A 182 4.92 -11.47 2.99
N GLU A 183 5.98 -11.04 2.31
CA GLU A 183 5.95 -9.96 1.32
C GLU A 183 4.95 -10.25 0.20
N ASN A 184 5.03 -11.44 -0.41
CA ASN A 184 4.13 -11.86 -1.48
C ASN A 184 2.69 -11.91 -0.97
N LYS A 185 2.47 -12.40 0.27
CA LYS A 185 1.14 -12.41 0.87
C LYS A 185 0.57 -11.00 0.98
N MET A 186 1.33 -10.03 1.50
CA MET A 186 0.85 -8.66 1.62
C MET A 186 0.56 -8.03 0.25
N LYS A 187 1.42 -8.26 -0.74
CA LYS A 187 1.21 -7.81 -2.12
C LYS A 187 -0.06 -8.40 -2.74
N ASP A 188 -0.27 -9.71 -2.59
CA ASP A 188 -1.45 -10.41 -3.10
C ASP A 188 -2.73 -9.89 -2.44
N LEU A 189 -2.69 -9.63 -1.13
CA LEU A 189 -3.82 -9.12 -0.37
C LEU A 189 -4.21 -7.71 -0.82
N VAL A 190 -3.22 -6.80 -0.95
CA VAL A 190 -3.47 -5.45 -1.46
C VAL A 190 -3.96 -5.52 -2.89
N ALA A 191 -3.31 -6.30 -3.78
CA ALA A 191 -3.72 -6.43 -5.17
C ALA A 191 -5.12 -7.04 -5.32
N GLY A 192 -5.46 -7.99 -4.45
CA GLY A 192 -6.81 -8.52 -4.35
C GLY A 192 -7.81 -7.41 -3.99
N LEU A 193 -7.54 -6.68 -2.91
CA LEU A 193 -8.43 -5.62 -2.41
C LEU A 193 -8.62 -4.46 -3.40
N THR A 194 -7.56 -4.05 -4.09
CA THR A 194 -7.58 -2.90 -5.01
C THR A 194 -7.91 -3.27 -6.46
N GLY A 195 -7.80 -4.56 -6.81
CA GLY A 195 -7.92 -5.05 -8.18
C GLY A 195 -6.67 -4.81 -9.05
N GLN A 196 -5.58 -4.27 -8.49
CA GLN A 196 -4.35 -3.98 -9.22
C GLN A 196 -3.11 -4.08 -8.33
N PRO A 197 -1.92 -4.42 -8.88
CA PRO A 197 -0.69 -4.51 -8.09
C PRO A 197 -0.42 -3.24 -7.28
N ALA A 198 0.05 -3.42 -6.04
CA ALA A 198 0.52 -2.32 -5.23
C ALA A 198 1.88 -1.82 -5.72
N THR A 199 2.15 -0.52 -5.58
CA THR A 199 3.51 -0.01 -5.69
C THR A 199 4.25 -0.26 -4.39
N VAL A 200 5.46 -0.82 -4.48
CA VAL A 200 6.25 -1.21 -3.31
C VAL A 200 7.56 -0.44 -3.28
N ARG A 201 7.90 0.10 -2.10
CA ARG A 201 9.26 0.56 -1.82
C ARG A 201 9.85 -0.28 -0.70
N TYR A 202 11.09 -0.70 -0.92
CA TYR A 202 11.88 -1.40 0.07
C TYR A 202 12.77 -0.42 0.84
N HIS A 203 12.84 -0.58 2.15
CA HIS A 203 13.70 0.22 3.01
C HIS A 203 14.75 -0.63 3.70
N ASN A 204 15.92 -0.04 3.94
CA ASN A 204 17.01 -0.72 4.62
C ASN A 204 16.70 -0.89 6.11
N MET A 205 16.74 -2.14 6.59
CA MET A 205 16.51 -2.46 8.00
C MET A 205 17.59 -1.89 8.92
N PHE A 206 18.83 -1.76 8.44
CA PHE A 206 19.94 -1.22 9.22
C PHE A 206 19.80 0.29 9.41
N ASP A 207 19.46 1.04 8.37
CA ASP A 207 19.34 2.51 8.45
C ASP A 207 18.11 2.93 9.26
N ALA A 208 16.98 2.20 9.11
CA ALA A 208 15.82 2.35 10.01
C ALA A 208 16.24 2.12 11.47
N SER A 209 17.17 1.19 11.68
CA SER A 209 17.74 0.91 12.99
C SER A 209 18.82 1.88 13.43
N GLU A 210 19.31 2.82 12.60
CA GLU A 210 20.39 3.78 12.92
C GLU A 210 19.93 5.23 13.13
N GLY A 211 18.62 5.49 13.12
CA GLY A 211 18.10 6.80 13.52
C GLY A 211 18.33 7.86 12.46
N VAL A 212 18.50 7.39 11.21
CA VAL A 212 18.44 8.23 10.03
C VAL A 212 17.01 8.76 9.95
N GLU A 213 16.87 10.07 10.09
CA GLU A 213 15.60 10.76 9.90
C GLU A 213 15.04 10.30 8.54
N ASP A 214 13.84 9.72 8.57
CA ASP A 214 13.04 9.20 7.44
C ASP A 214 13.12 7.70 7.10
N VAL A 215 14.13 6.90 7.46
CA VAL A 215 14.14 5.48 7.02
C VAL A 215 13.15 4.60 7.79
N GLY A 216 12.35 3.83 7.07
CA GLY A 216 11.23 3.06 7.62
C GLY A 216 10.03 3.97 7.93
N SER A 217 9.84 5.05 7.19
CA SER A 217 8.68 5.94 7.31
C SER A 217 7.77 5.87 6.09
N MET A 218 6.48 6.11 6.33
CA MET A 218 5.48 6.22 5.28
C MET A 218 4.54 7.38 5.59
N GLN A 219 4.24 8.16 4.57
CA GLN A 219 3.45 9.37 4.67
C GLN A 219 2.49 9.47 3.50
N TYR A 220 1.29 9.99 3.75
CA TYR A 220 0.38 10.44 2.71
C TYR A 220 0.14 11.94 2.90
N ASN A 221 0.39 12.74 1.87
CA ASN A 221 0.22 14.18 1.90
C ASN A 221 -1.13 14.59 1.27
N ASN A 222 -1.97 15.29 2.05
CA ASN A 222 -3.27 15.75 1.61
C ASN A 222 -3.20 16.86 0.55
N ALA A 223 -2.12 17.66 0.52
CA ALA A 223 -2.04 18.83 -0.36
C ALA A 223 -1.85 18.43 -1.84
N ASP A 224 -0.94 17.50 -2.10
CA ASP A 224 -0.57 17.04 -3.45
C ASP A 224 -0.96 15.57 -3.71
N LYS A 225 -1.59 14.91 -2.73
CA LYS A 225 -2.04 13.51 -2.79
C LYS A 225 -0.89 12.51 -2.98
N SER A 226 0.35 12.91 -2.69
CA SER A 226 1.53 12.06 -2.82
C SER A 226 1.65 11.07 -1.66
N VAL A 227 2.24 9.92 -1.95
CA VAL A 227 2.73 8.97 -0.95
C VAL A 227 4.24 9.10 -0.90
N LEU A 228 4.80 9.33 0.29
CA LEU A 228 6.24 9.28 0.52
C LEU A 228 6.56 8.03 1.33
N ILE A 229 7.61 7.31 0.92
CA ILE A 229 8.22 6.24 1.71
C ILE A 229 9.71 6.56 1.79
N ASP A 230 10.24 6.63 3.00
CA ASP A 230 11.59 7.11 3.29
C ASP A 230 11.88 8.52 2.73
N GLY A 231 10.91 9.43 2.84
CA GLY A 231 11.03 10.79 2.32
C GLY A 231 11.02 10.91 0.78
N VAL A 232 10.88 9.79 0.05
CA VAL A 232 10.84 9.76 -1.41
C VAL A 232 9.41 9.58 -1.90
N VAL A 233 8.98 10.42 -2.85
CA VAL A 233 7.69 10.26 -3.52
C VAL A 233 7.66 8.94 -4.29
N VAL A 234 6.65 8.13 -4.00
CA VAL A 234 6.42 6.83 -4.63
C VAL A 234 5.20 6.94 -5.54
N GLU A 235 5.45 7.09 -6.84
CA GLU A 235 4.40 7.18 -7.84
C GLU A 235 3.65 5.85 -7.98
N PHE A 236 2.33 5.91 -8.20
CA PHE A 236 1.56 4.68 -8.41
C PHE A 236 1.86 4.08 -9.79
N GLY A 237 2.03 2.75 -9.86
CA GLY A 237 2.20 2.01 -11.11
C GLY A 237 3.64 1.97 -11.67
N THR A 238 4.63 2.42 -10.91
CA THR A 238 6.07 2.23 -11.23
C THR A 238 6.61 0.91 -10.72
#